data_AF-A0A1D1ZDW0-F1
#
_entry.id   AF-A0A1D1ZDW0-F1
#
_cell.length_a   1.000
_cell.length_b   1.000
_cell.length_c   1.000
_cell.angle_alpha   90.00
_cell.angle_beta   90.00
_cell.angle_gamma   90.00
#
_symmetry.space_group_name_H-M   'P 1'
#
loop_
_entity.id
_entity.type
_entity.pdbx_description
1 polymer ?
#
loop_
_entity_poly.entity_id
_entity_poly.type
_entity_poly.pdbx_seq_one_letter_code
_entity_poly.pdbx_strand_id
1 'polypeptide(L)'
;RWMNESITALVIGLCTGMVILMTTKGRSSRILVFSEDLFFIYLLPPIIFNAGFQVKKKQFFRNFMTIMLFGAVGTLISFMIISIGAIGLFKKMDIGQLDIGDFLAIGAIFSATDSVCTLQVLNQ
;
A
#
# COMPACT_ATOMS: atom_id res chain seq x y z
N ARG A 1 -24.32 -7.18 -2.90
CA ARG A 1 -23.78 -5.80 -2.78
C ARG A 1 -22.94 -5.68 -1.49
N TRP A 2 -22.04 -6.64 -1.25
CA TRP A 2 -21.37 -6.86 0.06
C TRP A 2 -19.84 -6.99 -0.03
N MET A 3 -19.23 -6.84 -1.21
CA MET A 3 -17.79 -6.99 -1.38
C MET A 3 -17.25 -5.82 -2.20
N ASN A 4 -16.27 -5.09 -1.65
CA ASN A 4 -15.57 -4.01 -2.35
C ASN A 4 -14.86 -4.58 -3.59
N GLU A 5 -14.79 -3.77 -4.65
CA GLU A 5 -14.07 -4.15 -5.88
C GLU A 5 -12.62 -4.52 -5.60
N SER A 6 -11.95 -3.77 -4.72
CA SER A 6 -10.57 -4.04 -4.31
C SER A 6 -10.41 -5.40 -3.62
N ILE A 7 -11.33 -5.79 -2.74
CA ILE A 7 -11.28 -7.08 -2.04
C ILE A 7 -11.49 -8.22 -3.03
N THR A 8 -12.44 -8.05 -3.95
CA THR A 8 -12.75 -9.04 -4.98
C THR A 8 -11.56 -9.27 -5.90
N ALA A 9 -10.92 -8.20 -6.37
CA ALA A 9 -9.73 -8.27 -7.22
C ALA A 9 -8.56 -8.95 -6.50
N LEU A 10 -8.36 -8.65 -5.21
CA LEU A 10 -7.30 -9.24 -4.40
C LEU A 10 -7.53 -10.74 -4.19
N VAL A 11 -8.76 -11.15 -3.88
CA VAL A 11 -9.13 -12.57 -3.73
C VAL A 11 -8.95 -13.32 -5.04
N ILE A 12 -9.41 -12.76 -6.17
CA ILE A 12 -9.24 -13.39 -7.48
C ILE A 12 -7.76 -13.58 -7.80
N GLY A 13 -6.93 -12.54 -7.62
CA GLY A 13 -5.49 -12.61 -7.86
C GLY A 13 -4.77 -13.64 -6.98
N LEU A 14 -5.16 -13.74 -5.71
CA LEU A 14 -4.61 -14.74 -4.79
C LEU A 14 -5.01 -16.16 -5.21
N CYS A 15 -6.27 -16.36 -5.59
CA CYS A 15 -6.76 -17.64 -6.08
C CYS A 15 -6.05 -18.07 -7.38
N THR A 16 -5.96 -17.21 -8.39
CA THR A 16 -5.24 -17.54 -9.64
C THR A 16 -3.75 -17.78 -9.39
N GLY A 17 -3.10 -16.97 -8.55
CA GLY A 17 -1.70 -17.19 -8.16
C GLY A 17 -1.49 -18.56 -7.50
N MET A 18 -2.38 -18.94 -6.58
CA MET A 18 -2.32 -20.22 -5.88
C MET A 18 -2.55 -21.43 -6.82
N VAL A 19 -3.51 -21.33 -7.74
CA VAL A 19 -3.80 -22.37 -8.76
C VAL A 19 -2.61 -22.56 -9.70
N ILE A 20 -2.00 -21.47 -10.16
CA ILE A 20 -0.82 -21.52 -11.04
C ILE A 20 0.37 -22.16 -10.31
N LEU A 21 0.59 -21.80 -9.04
CA LEU A 21 1.67 -22.36 -8.22
C LEU A 21 1.50 -23.87 -8.02
N MET A 22 0.27 -24.33 -7.71
CA MET A 22 -0.05 -25.75 -7.55
C MET A 22 0.09 -26.53 -8.85
N THR A 23 -0.34 -25.98 -9.98
CA THR A 23 -0.25 -26.65 -11.29
C THR A 23 1.20 -26.75 -11.80
N THR A 24 2.03 -25.76 -11.48
CA THR A 24 3.38 -25.60 -12.04
C THR A 24 4.49 -26.23 -11.18
N LYS A 25 4.17 -26.79 -10.01
CA LYS A 25 5.14 -27.43 -9.09
C LYS A 25 6.39 -26.57 -8.80
N GLY A 26 6.26 -25.24 -8.84
CA GLY A 26 7.36 -24.31 -8.57
C GLY A 26 8.41 -24.14 -9.68
N ARG A 27 8.19 -24.65 -10.90
CA ARG A 27 9.19 -24.57 -12.01
C ARG A 27 9.14 -23.28 -12.83
N SER A 28 8.03 -22.53 -12.81
CA SER A 28 7.87 -21.30 -13.60
C SER A 28 7.76 -20.07 -12.68
N SER A 29 8.80 -19.82 -11.89
CA SER A 29 8.87 -18.62 -11.05
C SER A 29 8.88 -17.33 -11.87
N ARG A 30 9.37 -17.37 -13.12
CA ARG A 30 9.57 -16.16 -13.93
C ARG A 30 8.28 -15.43 -14.33
N ILE A 31 7.14 -16.15 -14.41
CA ILE A 31 5.82 -15.53 -14.69
C ILE A 31 5.22 -14.89 -13.44
N LEU A 32 5.57 -15.40 -12.25
CA LEU A 32 5.12 -14.87 -10.96
C LEU A 32 6.05 -13.78 -10.40
N VAL A 33 7.24 -13.60 -10.98
CA VAL A 33 8.16 -12.52 -10.61
C VAL A 33 7.63 -11.21 -11.20
N PHE A 34 6.94 -10.46 -10.36
CA PHE A 34 6.52 -9.10 -10.66
C PHE A 34 7.74 -8.22 -10.90
N SER A 35 7.80 -7.57 -12.07
CA SER A 35 8.86 -6.62 -12.39
C SER A 35 8.45 -5.24 -11.88
N GLU A 36 9.02 -4.85 -10.74
CA GLU A 36 8.79 -3.55 -10.10
C GLU A 36 9.05 -2.39 -11.07
N ASP A 37 10.11 -2.47 -11.88
CA ASP A 37 10.45 -1.45 -12.88
C ASP A 37 9.33 -1.23 -13.91
N LEU A 38 8.68 -2.29 -14.38
CA LEU A 38 7.57 -2.16 -15.33
C LEU A 38 6.36 -1.48 -14.67
N PHE A 39 6.10 -1.77 -13.41
CA PHE A 39 5.04 -1.12 -12.65
C PHE A 39 5.31 0.37 -12.46
N PHE A 40 6.49 0.74 -11.98
CA PHE A 40 6.84 2.13 -11.73
C PHE A 40 6.95 2.96 -13.02
N ILE A 41 7.45 2.39 -14.12
CA ILE A 41 7.64 3.12 -15.38
C ILE A 41 6.33 3.22 -16.18
N TYR A 42 5.51 2.17 -16.24
CA TYR A 42 4.34 2.13 -17.14
C TYR A 42 2.99 2.23 -16.43
N LEU A 43 2.81 1.61 -15.25
CA LEU A 43 1.51 1.57 -14.57
C LEU A 43 1.32 2.76 -13.63
N LEU A 44 2.36 3.16 -12.89
CA LEU A 44 2.26 4.23 -11.91
C LEU A 44 1.93 5.60 -12.53
N PRO A 45 2.54 6.05 -13.66
CA PRO A 45 2.27 7.38 -14.18
C PRO A 45 0.81 7.59 -14.64
N PRO A 46 0.17 6.65 -15.37
CA PRO A 46 -1.26 6.76 -15.69
C PRO A 46 -2.18 6.77 -14.47
N ILE A 47 -1.87 5.98 -13.43
CA ILE A 47 -2.66 5.92 -12.19
C ILE A 47 -2.63 7.28 -11.47
N ILE A 48 -1.43 7.84 -11.27
CA ILE A 48 -1.24 9.15 -10.63
C ILE A 48 -1.91 10.24 -11.46
N PHE A 49 -1.79 10.19 -12.79
CA PHE A 49 -2.41 11.17 -13.69
C PHE A 49 -3.94 11.14 -13.61
N ASN A 50 -4.55 9.94 -13.65
CA ASN A 50 -5.99 9.78 -13.51
C ASN A 50 -6.49 10.27 -12.15
N ALA A 51 -5.82 9.89 -11.06
CA ALA A 51 -6.14 10.37 -9.72
C ALA A 51 -6.03 11.90 -9.61
N GLY A 52 -4.97 12.49 -10.16
CA GLY A 52 -4.75 13.94 -10.18
C GLY A 52 -5.78 14.72 -11.00
N PHE A 53 -6.30 14.14 -12.09
CA PHE A 53 -7.35 14.78 -12.91
C PHE A 53 -8.71 14.81 -12.21
N GLN A 54 -9.03 13.79 -11.40
CA GLN A 54 -10.27 13.72 -10.63
C GLN A 54 -10.32 14.72 -9.45
N VAL A 55 -9.17 15.26 -9.02
CA VAL A 55 -9.12 16.23 -7.91
C VAL A 55 -9.69 17.59 -8.33
N LYS A 56 -10.69 18.07 -7.58
CA LYS A 56 -11.28 19.40 -7.74
C LYS A 56 -10.28 20.51 -7.34
N LYS A 57 -9.48 20.97 -8.30
CA LYS A 57 -8.39 21.96 -8.10
C LYS A 57 -8.79 23.15 -7.21
N LYS A 58 -9.94 23.79 -7.45
CA LYS A 58 -10.39 24.97 -6.68
C LYS A 58 -10.59 24.71 -5.18
N GLN A 59 -11.09 23.53 -4.82
CA GLN A 59 -11.33 23.17 -3.41
C GLN A 59 -10.09 22.59 -2.74
N PHE A 60 -9.23 21.92 -3.51
CA PHE A 60 -7.93 21.45 -3.08
C PHE A 60 -7.01 22.61 -2.66
N PHE A 61 -6.86 23.64 -3.51
CA PHE A 61 -6.02 24.79 -3.19
C PHE A 61 -6.55 25.60 -2.01
N ARG A 62 -7.87 25.68 -1.81
CA ARG A 62 -8.47 26.37 -0.65
C ARG A 62 -8.19 25.67 0.68
N ASN A 63 -8.10 24.34 0.68
CA ASN A 63 -7.87 23.53 1.90
C ASN A 63 -6.49 22.86 1.90
N PHE A 64 -5.54 23.37 1.10
CA PHE A 64 -4.25 22.74 0.88
C PHE A 64 -3.50 22.49 2.19
N MET A 65 -3.52 23.48 3.10
CA MET A 65 -2.85 23.35 4.39
C MET A 65 -3.46 22.25 5.27
N THR A 66 -4.78 22.12 5.30
CA THR A 66 -5.45 21.03 6.02
C THR A 66 -5.14 19.66 5.42
N ILE A 67 -5.12 19.56 4.09
CA ILE A 67 -4.76 18.32 3.38
C ILE A 67 -3.31 17.94 3.67
N MET A 68 -2.38 18.89 3.61
CA MET A 68 -0.98 18.66 3.95
C MET A 68 -0.79 18.27 5.41
N LEU A 69 -1.53 18.88 6.34
CA LEU A 69 -1.43 18.56 7.76
C LEU A 69 -1.99 17.15 8.02
N PHE A 70 -3.17 16.82 7.51
CA PHE A 70 -3.75 15.48 7.68
C PHE A 70 -2.96 14.40 6.95
N GLY A 71 -2.48 14.69 5.73
CA GLY A 71 -1.71 13.76 4.91
C GLY A 71 -0.29 13.57 5.41
N ALA A 72 0.51 14.63 5.50
CA ALA A 72 1.94 14.52 5.85
C ALA A 72 2.16 14.39 7.36
N VAL A 73 1.51 15.21 8.20
CA VAL A 73 1.70 15.12 9.65
C VAL A 73 1.01 13.87 10.21
N GLY A 74 -0.17 13.51 9.68
CA GLY A 74 -0.87 12.28 10.06
C GLY A 74 -0.10 11.01 9.74
N THR A 75 0.53 10.93 8.56
CA THR A 75 1.40 9.80 8.19
C THR A 75 2.65 9.74 9.05
N LEU A 76 3.29 10.88 9.34
CA LEU A 76 4.47 10.93 10.20
C LEU A 76 4.17 10.49 11.64
N ILE A 77 3.03 10.91 12.21
CA ILE A 77 2.60 10.45 13.53
C ILE A 77 2.30 8.94 13.50
N SER A 78 1.60 8.46 12.47
CA SER A 78 1.29 7.03 12.31
C SER A 78 2.54 6.18 12.17
N PHE A 79 3.52 6.65 11.39
CA PHE A 79 4.84 6.04 11.24
C PHE A 79 5.53 5.86 12.59
N MET A 80 5.57 6.90 13.41
CA MET A 80 6.21 6.85 14.72
C MET A 80 5.49 5.88 15.66
N ILE A 81 4.16 5.94 15.73
CA ILE A 81 3.36 5.05 16.59
C ILE A 81 3.53 3.58 16.18
N ILE A 82 3.46 3.28 14.88
CA ILE A 82 3.57 1.91 14.37
C ILE A 82 4.99 1.38 14.55
N SER A 83 6.02 2.18 14.28
CA SER A 83 7.42 1.78 14.47
C SER A 83 7.73 1.46 15.95
N ILE A 84 7.30 2.33 16.88
CA ILE A 84 7.47 2.12 18.32
C ILE A 84 6.66 0.91 18.79
N GLY A 85 5.42 0.77 18.31
CA GLY A 85 4.57 -0.37 18.59
C GLY A 85 5.18 -1.68 18.11
N ALA A 86 5.75 -1.70 16.92
CA ALA A 86 6.46 -2.85 16.37
C ALA A 86 7.65 -3.22 17.25
N ILE A 87 8.52 -2.28 17.61
CA ILE A 87 9.65 -2.54 18.50
C ILE A 87 9.17 -3.16 19.83
N GLY A 88 8.13 -2.60 20.44
CA GLY A 88 7.57 -3.11 21.70
C GLY A 88 6.98 -4.51 21.60
N LEU A 89 6.29 -4.81 20.49
CA LEU A 89 5.60 -6.08 20.27
C LEU A 89 6.58 -7.19 19.87
N PHE A 90 7.52 -6.91 18.97
CA PHE A 90 8.55 -7.86 18.57
C PHE A 90 9.55 -8.18 19.69
N LYS A 91 9.93 -7.18 20.51
CA LYS A 91 10.74 -7.42 21.72
C LYS A 91 10.05 -8.32 22.74
N LYS A 92 8.70 -8.32 22.77
CA LYS A 92 7.90 -9.19 23.66
C LYS A 92 7.69 -10.60 23.09
N MET A 93 7.78 -10.77 21.77
CA MET A 93 7.60 -12.05 21.08
C MET A 93 8.93 -12.81 20.84
N ASP A 94 10.08 -12.27 21.27
CA ASP A 94 11.41 -12.88 21.18
C ASP A 94 11.79 -13.35 19.74
N ILE A 95 11.31 -12.61 18.73
CA ILE A 95 11.55 -12.92 17.31
C ILE A 95 12.89 -12.32 16.88
N GLY A 96 13.99 -12.96 17.27
CA GLY A 96 15.34 -12.70 16.74
C GLY A 96 15.90 -11.28 16.92
N GLN A 97 17.16 -11.10 16.55
CA GLN A 97 17.79 -9.77 16.48
C GLN A 97 17.41 -9.10 15.16
N LEU A 98 16.20 -8.55 15.08
CA LEU A 98 15.83 -7.63 14.01
C LEU A 98 16.51 -6.29 14.25
N ASP A 99 17.08 -5.71 13.20
CA ASP A 99 17.74 -4.41 13.30
C ASP A 99 16.69 -3.30 13.43
N ILE A 100 17.12 -2.14 13.95
CA ILE A 100 16.27 -0.96 14.04
C ILE A 100 15.76 -0.57 12.64
N GLY A 101 16.55 -0.78 11.59
CA GLY A 101 16.15 -0.55 10.21
C GLY A 101 14.90 -1.32 9.77
N ASP A 102 14.74 -2.57 10.19
CA ASP A 102 13.59 -3.40 9.79
C ASP A 102 12.29 -2.91 10.43
N PHE A 103 12.35 -2.48 11.68
CA PHE A 103 11.19 -1.91 12.38
C PHE A 103 10.75 -0.58 11.77
N LEU A 104 11.71 0.26 11.35
CA LEU A 104 11.40 1.49 10.63
C LEU A 104 10.83 1.20 9.24
N ALA A 105 11.35 0.18 8.52
CA ALA A 105 10.79 -0.21 7.23
C ALA A 105 9.34 -0.66 7.35
N ILE A 106 9.01 -1.47 8.36
CA ILE A 106 7.63 -1.87 8.69
C ILE A 106 6.78 -0.63 8.97
N GLY A 107 7.25 0.28 9.83
CA GLY A 107 6.56 1.53 10.10
C GLY A 107 6.28 2.35 8.84
N ALA A 108 7.22 2.39 7.89
CA ALA A 108 7.09 3.14 6.64
C ALA A 108 6.01 2.51 5.75
N ILE A 109 6.04 1.18 5.58
CA ILE A 109 5.09 0.43 4.75
C ILE A 109 3.66 0.58 5.30
N PHE A 110 3.48 0.45 6.62
CA PHE A 110 2.15 0.53 7.23
C PHE A 110 1.63 1.96 7.39
N SER A 111 2.51 2.97 7.46
CA SER A 111 2.08 4.38 7.52
C SER A 111 1.80 4.99 6.16
N ALA A 112 2.39 4.46 5.08
CA ALA A 112 2.11 4.87 3.71
C ALA A 112 0.61 4.70 3.41
N THR A 113 -0.12 5.81 3.35
CA THR A 113 -1.56 5.81 3.10
C THR A 113 -1.82 5.90 1.60
N ASP A 114 -2.42 4.87 1.01
CA ASP A 114 -2.77 4.92 -0.41
C ASP A 114 -4.03 5.76 -0.66
N SER A 115 -3.81 7.00 -1.09
CA SER A 115 -4.88 7.93 -1.48
C SER A 115 -5.69 7.45 -2.70
N VAL A 116 -5.14 6.58 -3.55
CA VAL A 116 -5.81 6.09 -4.76
C VAL A 116 -6.86 5.04 -4.40
N CYS A 117 -6.48 4.05 -3.57
CA CYS A 117 -7.39 3.03 -3.08
C CYS A 117 -8.56 3.64 -2.29
N THR A 118 -8.29 4.67 -1.47
CA THR A 118 -9.34 5.36 -0.70
C THR A 118 -10.29 6.17 -1.58
N LEU A 119 -9.79 6.83 -2.64
CA LEU A 119 -10.63 7.56 -3.59
C LEU A 119 -11.52 6.63 -4.42
N GLN A 120 -11.03 5.46 -4.85
CA GLN A 120 -11.86 4.50 -5.58
C GLN A 120 -13.00 3.94 -4.73
N VAL A 121 -12.73 3.62 -3.46
CA VAL A 121 -13.76 3.11 -2.54
C VAL A 121 -14.79 4.17 -2.16
N LEU A 122 -14.39 5.45 -2.05
CA LEU A 122 -15.30 6.57 -1.75
C LEU A 122 -16.18 6.98 -2.95
N ASN A 123 -15.81 6.60 -4.17
CA ASN A 123 -16.52 6.94 -5.40
C ASN A 123 -17.37 5.76 -5.96
N GLN A 124 -17.47 4.66 -5.20
CA GLN A 124 -18.46 3.59 -5.38
C GLN A 124 -19.76 3.88 -4.60
#